data_AF-A0A539CQH7-F1
#
_entry.id   AF-A0A539CQH7-F1
#
_cell.length_a   1.000
_cell.length_b   1.000
_cell.length_c   1.000
_cell.angle_alpha   90.00
_cell.angle_beta   90.00
_cell.angle_gamma   90.00
#
_symmetry.space_group_name_H-M   'P 1'
#
loop_
_entity.id
_entity.type
_entity.pdbx_description
1 polymer ?
#
loop_
_entity_poly.entity_id
_entity_poly.type
_entity_poly.pdbx_seq_one_letter_code
_entity_poly.pdbx_strand_id
1 'polypeptide(L)' 'MEHGGIAETLRAHAAMARANLLVMGAYAHPRMLDIVIGGVTTDMLAEAELPVFLSH' A
#
# COMPACT_ATOMS: atom_id res chain seq x y z
N MET A 1 -14.98 -7.90 -14.33
CA MET A 1 -14.93 -8.01 -12.85
C MET A 1 -13.59 -7.44 -12.47
N GLU A 2 -13.55 -6.15 -12.14
CA GLU A 2 -12.31 -5.49 -11.74
C GLU A 2 -11.82 -6.17 -10.46
N HIS A 3 -10.70 -6.90 -10.54
CA HIS A 3 -9.95 -7.17 -9.33
C HIS A 3 -9.46 -5.80 -8.87
N GLY A 4 -10.02 -5.30 -7.78
CA GLY A 4 -9.56 -4.07 -7.15
C GLY A 4 -8.04 -4.13 -7.00
N GLY A 5 -7.37 -3.01 -7.25
CA GLY A 5 -5.91 -2.94 -7.24
C GLY A 5 -5.32 -3.48 -5.93
N ILE A 6 -4.02 -3.81 -5.93
CA ILE A 6 -3.36 -4.36 -4.73
C ILE A 6 -3.56 -3.43 -3.51
N ALA A 7 -3.51 -2.11 -3.72
CA ALA A 7 -3.76 -1.12 -2.69
C ALA A 7 -5.19 -1.20 -2.13
N GLU A 8 -6.20 -1.32 -2.99
CA GLU A 8 -7.60 -1.48 -2.57
C GLU A 8 -7.80 -2.76 -1.74
N THR A 9 -7.20 -3.87 -2.18
CA THR A 9 -7.25 -5.14 -1.45
C THR A 9 -6.62 -5.00 -0.06
N LEU A 10 -5.46 -4.35 0.03
CA LEU A 10 -4.77 -4.10 1.31
C LEU A 10 -5.62 -3.22 2.25
N ARG A 11 -6.24 -2.16 1.74
CA ARG A 11 -7.11 -1.28 2.54
C ARG A 11 -8.35 -2.01 3.02
N ALA A 12 -9.04 -2.73 2.13
CA ALA A 12 -10.23 -3.50 2.49
C ALA A 12 -9.91 -4.51 3.60
N HIS A 13 -8.78 -5.20 3.48
CA HIS A 13 -8.35 -6.14 4.51
C HIS A 13 -7.99 -5.45 5.83
N ALA A 14 -7.27 -4.32 5.79
CA ALA A 14 -6.93 -3.54 6.99
C ALA A 14 -8.18 -3.04 7.71
N ALA A 15 -9.18 -2.58 6.96
CA ALA A 15 -10.48 -2.15 7.49
C ALA A 15 -11.24 -3.33 8.14
N MET A 16 -11.31 -4.49 7.46
CA MET A 16 -11.91 -5.71 8.00
C MET A 16 -11.21 -6.18 9.29
N ALA A 17 -9.88 -6.07 9.33
CA ALA A 17 -9.08 -6.42 10.50
C ALA A 17 -9.16 -5.38 11.62
N ARG A 18 -9.80 -4.23 11.38
CA ARG A 18 -9.82 -3.06 12.29
C ARG A 18 -8.40 -2.64 12.70
N ALA A 19 -7.46 -2.73 11.76
CA ALA A 19 -6.07 -2.37 11.99
C ALA A 19 -5.94 -0.87 12.26
N ASN A 20 -5.03 -0.51 13.16
CA ASN A 20 -4.75 0.89 13.51
C ASN A 20 -3.44 1.40 12.88
N LEU A 21 -2.67 0.50 12.29
CA LEU A 21 -1.39 0.76 11.64
C LEU A 21 -1.16 -0.31 10.57
N LEU A 22 -0.74 0.11 9.38
CA LEU A 22 -0.27 -0.78 8.34
C LEU A 22 1.24 -0.62 8.20
N VAL A 23 1.97 -1.73 8.31
CA VAL A 23 3.41 -1.75 8.04
C VAL A 23 3.64 -2.35 6.65
N MET A 24 4.30 -1.61 5.78
CA MET A 24 4.73 -2.10 4.46
C MET A 24 6.25 -2.09 4.38
N GLY A 25 6.82 -3.16 3.80
CA GLY A 25 8.24 -3.22 3.51
C GLY A 25 8.57 -2.38 2.27
N ALA A 26 9.42 -1.37 2.42
CA ALA A 26 9.92 -0.58 1.28
C ALA A 26 11.19 -1.20 0.66
N TYR A 27 11.54 -2.44 1.02
CA TYR A 27 12.74 -3.13 0.56
C TYR A 27 12.43 -4.40 -0.22
N ALA A 28 12.25 -4.23 -1.53
CA ALA A 28 12.68 -5.20 -2.53
C ALA A 28 12.78 -4.46 -3.86
N HIS A 29 13.95 -4.54 -4.51
CA HIS A 29 14.21 -4.08 -5.89
C HIS A 29 14.48 -2.57 -6.06
N PRO A 30 15.26 -2.17 -7.09
CA PRO A 30 15.78 -0.81 -7.19
C PRO A 30 14.62 0.18 -7.20
N ARG A 31 14.53 0.99 -6.15
CA ARG A 31 13.55 2.05 -5.85
C ARG A 31 13.20 3.02 -7.00
N MET A 32 13.88 2.89 -8.13
CA MET A 32 13.89 3.81 -9.26
C MET A 32 12.86 3.47 -10.36
N LEU A 33 12.23 2.29 -10.33
CA LEU A 33 11.21 1.92 -11.34
C LEU A 33 9.75 2.13 -10.90
N ASP A 34 9.43 2.08 -9.61
CA ASP A 34 8.03 2.20 -9.13
C ASP A 34 7.52 3.65 -9.09
N ILE A 35 8.43 4.63 -8.94
CA ILE A 35 8.10 6.07 -8.98
C ILE A 35 7.62 6.49 -10.38
N VAL A 36 8.01 5.76 -11.43
CA VAL A 36 7.72 6.11 -12.83
C VAL A 36 6.34 5.59 -13.29
N ILE A 37 5.75 4.59 -12.61
CA ILE A 37 4.53 3.91 -13.09
C ILE A 37 3.29 4.14 -12.20
N GLY A 38 3.44 4.54 -10.93
CA GLY A 38 2.30 4.59 -10.00
C GLY A 38 2.08 3.20 -9.40
N GLY A 39 2.88 2.88 -8.38
CA GLY A 39 2.86 1.59 -7.71
C GLY A 39 1.99 1.58 -6.45
N VAL A 40 1.81 0.38 -5.89
CA VAL A 40 1.01 0.12 -4.69
C VAL A 40 1.36 1.05 -3.52
N THR A 41 2.64 1.36 -3.31
CA THR A 41 3.06 2.28 -2.25
C THR A 41 2.51 3.69 -2.45
N THR A 42 2.51 4.22 -3.68
CA THR A 42 1.96 5.55 -3.98
C THR A 42 0.45 5.56 -3.76
N ASP A 43 -0.26 4.56 -4.27
CA ASP A 43 -1.71 4.46 -4.12
C ASP A 43 -2.13 4.29 -2.65
N MET A 44 -1.35 3.52 -1.88
CA MET A 44 -1.57 3.37 -0.44
C MET A 44 -1.30 4.68 0.30
N LEU A 45 -0.26 5.44 -0.04
CA LEU A 45 -0.01 6.73 0.61
C LEU A 45 -1.05 7.80 0.23
N ALA A 46 -1.64 7.71 -0.97
CA ALA A 46 -2.66 8.64 -1.43
C ALA A 46 -4.03 8.39 -0.78
N GLU A 47 -4.42 7.12 -0.61
CA GLU A 47 -5.79 6.73 -0.25
C GLU A 47 -5.91 5.94 1.07
N ALA A 48 -4.82 5.75 1.82
CA ALA A 48 -4.91 5.05 3.10
C ALA A 48 -5.74 5.83 4.14
N GLU A 49 -6.73 5.13 4.70
CA GLU A 49 -7.56 5.62 5.81
C GLU A 49 -6.93 5.41 7.19
N LEU A 50 -5.74 4.78 7.24
CA LEU A 50 -4.98 4.52 8.45
C LEU A 50 -3.51 4.89 8.27
N PRO A 51 -2.77 5.15 9.38
CA PRO A 51 -1.34 5.37 9.31
C PRO A 51 -0.61 4.22 8.60
N VAL A 52 0.26 4.57 7.66
CA VAL A 52 1.14 3.63 6.95
C VAL A 52 2.58 3.88 7.39
N PHE A 53 3.22 2.86 7.96
CA PHE A 53 4.64 2.87 8.29
C PHE A 53 5.42 2.08 7.23
N LEU A 54 6.40 2.73 6.62
CA LEU A 54 7.33 2.09 5.69
C LEU A 54 8.56 1.62 6.47
N SER A 55 8.71 0.30 6.60
CA SER A 55 9.90 -0.29 7.22
C SER A 55 10.96 -0.60 6.18
N HIS A 56 12.22 -0.38 6.56
CA HIS A 56 13.36 -0.96 5.83
C HIS A 56 13.38 -2.47 6.02
#